data_AF-A0A7W9AWP6-F1
#
_entry.id   AF-A0A7W9AWP6-F1
#
_cell.length_a   1.000
_cell.length_b   1.000
_cell.length_c   1.000
_cell.angle_alpha   90.00
_cell.angle_beta   90.00
_cell.angle_gamma   90.00
#
_symmetry.space_group_name_H-M   'P 1'
#
loop_
_entity.id
_entity.type
_entity.pdbx_description
1 polymer ?
#
loop_
_entity_poly.entity_id
_entity_poly.type
_entity_poly.pdbx_seq_one_letter_code
_entity_poly.pdbx_strand_id
1 'polypeptide(L)'
;MTALWTEACLTFPAIDALAEGYEVYVVVDAVGGTSVAAHDAALRRIEQAGGKMISVAQLFCELQRDWSRSKTVPDFMKLFIETGGTAGIQFSYDRGE
;
A
#
# COMPACT_ATOMS: atom_id res chain seq x y z
N MET A 1 6.05 -2.37 0.36
CA MET A 1 7.23 -1.62 0.83
C MET A 1 6.79 -0.22 1.21
N THR A 2 7.20 0.24 2.39
CA THR A 2 6.91 1.57 2.94
C THR A 2 8.15 2.12 3.64
N ALA A 3 8.48 3.39 3.44
CA ALA A 3 9.59 4.05 4.11
C ALA A 3 9.46 5.58 4.01
N LEU A 4 10.23 6.28 4.85
CA LEU A 4 10.41 7.73 4.81
C LEU A 4 11.91 8.03 4.76
N TRP A 5 12.42 8.84 3.82
CA TRP A 5 11.71 9.60 2.78
C TRP A 5 11.60 8.84 1.45
N THR A 6 10.57 9.17 0.65
CA THR A 6 10.24 8.48 -0.62
C THR A 6 11.43 8.53 -1.60
N GLU A 7 12.05 9.70 -1.75
CA GLU A 7 13.17 9.96 -2.65
C GLU A 7 14.52 9.35 -2.21
N ALA A 8 14.60 8.84 -0.98
CA ALA A 8 15.82 8.28 -0.42
C ALA A 8 15.61 6.86 0.11
N CYS A 9 15.17 6.73 1.37
CA CYS A 9 15.04 5.45 2.07
C CYS A 9 14.04 4.48 1.42
N LEU A 10 13.10 4.97 0.60
CA LEU A 10 12.23 4.10 -0.18
C LEU A 10 12.83 3.77 -1.55
N THR A 11 13.26 4.79 -2.29
CA THR A 11 13.73 4.62 -3.68
C THR A 11 14.97 3.73 -3.77
N PHE A 12 15.96 3.90 -2.89
CA PHE A 12 17.21 3.15 -2.98
C PHE A 12 16.99 1.63 -2.81
N PRO A 13 16.41 1.15 -1.69
CA PRO A 13 16.21 -0.28 -1.53
C PRO A 13 15.13 -0.85 -2.46
N ALA A 14 14.18 -0.05 -2.94
CA ALA A 14 13.20 -0.51 -3.92
C ALA A 14 13.86 -0.86 -5.26
N ILE A 15 14.76 0.00 -5.75
CA ILE A 15 15.48 -0.25 -7.01
C ILE A 15 16.45 -1.42 -6.85
N ASP A 16 17.15 -1.52 -5.72
CA ASP A 16 18.06 -2.63 -5.46
C ASP A 16 17.29 -3.97 -5.40
N ALA A 17 16.15 -4.02 -4.70
CA ALA A 17 15.31 -5.21 -4.64
C ALA A 17 14.76 -5.61 -6.02
N LEU A 18 14.37 -4.63 -6.86
CA LEU A 18 13.96 -4.89 -8.25
C LEU A 18 15.12 -5.47 -9.07
N ALA A 19 16.34 -4.96 -8.89
CA ALA A 19 17.54 -5.46 -9.58
C ALA A 19 17.91 -6.89 -9.14
N GLU A 20 17.63 -7.25 -7.89
CA GLU A 20 17.77 -8.62 -7.36
C GLU A 20 16.65 -9.57 -7.80
N GLY A 21 15.64 -9.08 -8.52
CA GLY A 21 14.54 -9.89 -9.07
C GLY A 21 13.34 -10.06 -8.14
N TYR A 22 13.23 -9.27 -7.06
CA TYR A 22 12.04 -9.25 -6.23
C TYR A 22 10.91 -8.44 -6.88
N GLU A 23 9.66 -8.81 -6.57
CA GLU A 23 8.52 -7.95 -6.87
C GLU A 23 8.36 -6.88 -5.79
N VAL A 24 8.44 -5.61 -6.18
CA VAL A 24 8.30 -4.49 -5.26
C VAL A 24 6.93 -3.83 -5.45
N TYR A 25 6.12 -3.89 -4.41
CA TYR A 25 4.84 -3.18 -4.30
C TYR A 25 5.01 -1.98 -3.37
N VAL A 26 4.86 -0.76 -3.86
CA VAL A 26 4.94 0.47 -3.07
C VAL A 26 3.54 0.92 -2.69
N VAL A 27 3.30 1.10 -1.39
CA VAL A 27 2.01 1.53 -0.85
C VAL A 27 1.99 3.06 -0.79
N VAL A 28 1.52 3.70 -1.86
CA VAL A 28 1.75 5.13 -2.13
C VAL A 28 1.06 6.06 -1.13
N ASP A 29 -0.06 5.62 -0.56
CA ASP A 29 -0.83 6.32 0.49
C ASP A 29 -0.31 6.03 1.91
N ALA A 30 0.82 5.32 2.04
CA ALA A 30 1.50 5.03 3.30
C ALA A 30 2.99 5.44 3.30
N VAL A 31 3.40 6.30 2.36
CA VAL A 31 4.77 6.85 2.26
C VAL A 31 4.73 8.36 2.00
N GLY A 32 5.85 9.05 2.22
CA GLY A 32 5.93 10.50 2.09
C GLY A 32 7.34 10.98 1.76
N GLY A 33 7.43 12.05 0.97
CA GLY A 33 8.70 12.69 0.62
C GLY A 33 8.90 14.02 1.35
N THR A 34 10.06 14.66 1.16
CA THR A 34 10.33 15.98 1.75
C THR A 34 9.50 17.09 1.13
N SER A 35 8.97 16.87 -0.07
CA SER A 35 7.99 17.73 -0.76
C SER A 35 7.14 16.89 -1.71
N VAL A 36 6.00 17.43 -2.16
CA VAL A 36 5.14 16.77 -3.15
C VAL A 36 5.91 16.47 -4.43
N ALA A 37 6.67 17.44 -4.95
CA ALA A 37 7.46 17.26 -6.17
C ALA A 37 8.55 16.17 -6.01
N ALA A 38 9.23 16.11 -4.86
CA ALA A 38 10.23 15.08 -4.59
C ALA A 38 9.60 13.69 -4.44
N HIS A 39 8.47 13.60 -3.74
CA HIS A 39 7.69 12.37 -3.59
C HIS A 39 7.23 11.81 -4.95
N ASP A 40 6.60 12.65 -5.78
CA ASP A 40 6.08 12.23 -7.08
C ASP A 40 7.19 11.81 -8.05
N ALA A 41 8.30 12.55 -8.07
CA ALA A 41 9.46 12.20 -8.90
C ALA A 41 10.07 10.86 -8.49
N ALA A 42 10.14 10.59 -7.18
CA ALA A 42 10.65 9.34 -6.64
C ALA A 42 9.74 8.15 -6.95
N LEU A 43 8.43 8.27 -6.76
CA LEU A 43 7.47 7.22 -7.10
C LEU A 43 7.54 6.86 -8.59
N ARG A 44 7.57 7.86 -9.48
CA ARG A 44 7.72 7.65 -10.93
C ARG A 44 9.01 6.92 -11.26
N ARG A 45 10.11 7.21 -10.56
CA ARG A 45 11.39 6.51 -10.77
C ARG A 45 11.31 5.03 -10.40
N ILE A 46 10.65 4.69 -9.30
CA ILE A 46 10.43 3.29 -8.89
C ILE A 46 9.49 2.58 -9.88
N GLU A 47 8.42 3.25 -10.32
CA GLU A 47 7.48 2.72 -11.32
C GLU A 47 8.17 2.43 -12.66
N GLN A 48 9.01 3.35 -13.15
CA GLN A 48 9.81 3.17 -14.36
C GLN A 48 10.80 1.99 -14.26
N ALA A 49 11.28 1.68 -13.07
CA ALA A 49 12.12 0.51 -12.82
C ALA A 49 11.31 -0.80 -12.72
N GLY A 50 9.98 -0.75 -12.78
CA GLY A 50 9.08 -1.91 -12.75
C GLY A 50 8.33 -2.12 -11.44
N GLY A 51 8.52 -1.25 -10.44
CA GLY A 51 7.79 -1.31 -9.17
C GLY A 51 6.29 -1.07 -9.36
N LYS A 52 5.46 -1.74 -8.55
CA LYS A 52 4.01 -1.67 -8.60
C LYS A 52 3.50 -0.64 -7.59
N MET A 53 2.89 0.44 -8.07
CA MET A 53 2.26 1.44 -7.21
C MET A 53 0.87 0.94 -6.81
N ILE A 54 0.62 0.78 -5.52
CA ILE A 54 -0.66 0.33 -4.96
C ILE A 54 -1.07 1.22 -3.77
N SER A 55 -2.32 1.14 -3.35
CA SER A 55 -2.81 1.76 -2.12
C SER A 55 -2.94 0.73 -0.98
N VAL A 56 -3.13 1.20 0.26
CA VAL A 56 -3.42 0.34 1.43
C VAL A 56 -4.67 -0.50 1.17
N ALA A 57 -5.73 0.10 0.60
CA ALA A 57 -6.96 -0.62 0.29
C ALA A 57 -6.72 -1.73 -0.75
N GLN A 58 -5.95 -1.44 -1.80
CA GLN A 58 -5.59 -2.43 -2.81
C GLN A 58 -4.75 -3.56 -2.20
N LEU A 59 -3.77 -3.23 -1.34
CA LEU A 59 -2.97 -4.23 -0.62
C LEU A 59 -3.85 -5.20 0.16
N PHE A 60 -4.80 -4.68 0.94
CA PHE A 60 -5.71 -5.54 1.70
C PHE A 60 -6.56 -6.43 0.78
N CYS A 61 -7.14 -5.86 -0.27
CA CYS A 61 -7.96 -6.62 -1.22
C CYS A 61 -7.15 -7.70 -1.96
N GLU A 62 -5.90 -7.40 -2.32
CA GLU A 62 -4.99 -8.36 -2.96
C GLU A 62 -4.52 -9.48 -2.01
N LEU A 63 -4.44 -9.22 -0.71
CA LEU A 63 -4.14 -10.26 0.29
C LEU A 63 -5.36 -11.14 0.57
N GLN A 64 -6.55 -10.55 0.69
CA GLN A 64 -7.80 -11.28 0.93
C GLN A 64 -8.20 -12.11 -0.30
N ARG A 65 -8.25 -11.49 -1.48
CA ARG A 65 -8.68 -12.03 -2.80
C ARG A 65 -10.10 -12.57 -2.89
N ASP A 66 -10.57 -13.30 -1.89
CA ASP A 66 -11.81 -14.07 -1.92
C ASP A 66 -12.43 -14.15 -0.51
N TRP A 67 -13.73 -13.90 -0.43
CA TRP A 67 -14.53 -13.99 0.80
C TRP A 67 -14.79 -15.43 1.26
N SER A 68 -14.59 -16.41 0.37
CA SER A 68 -14.59 -17.83 0.74
C SER A 68 -13.46 -18.18 1.71
N ARG A 69 -12.40 -17.37 1.79
CA ARG A 69 -11.29 -17.50 2.75
C ARG A 69 -11.69 -16.99 4.13
N SER A 70 -12.67 -17.66 4.73
CA SER A 70 -13.34 -17.27 5.98
C SER A 70 -12.39 -17.05 7.16
N LYS A 71 -11.22 -17.71 7.19
CA LYS A 71 -10.24 -17.55 8.26
C LYS A 71 -9.66 -16.13 8.38
N THR A 72 -9.51 -15.41 7.27
CA THR A 72 -8.88 -14.07 7.27
C THR A 72 -9.89 -12.93 7.20
N VAL A 73 -11.17 -13.23 6.92
CA VAL A 73 -12.25 -12.24 6.81
C VAL A 73 -12.40 -11.38 8.08
N PRO A 74 -12.41 -11.95 9.31
CA PRO A 74 -12.58 -11.12 10.51
C PRO A 74 -11.46 -10.08 10.68
N ASP A 75 -10.20 -10.49 10.47
CA ASP A 75 -9.04 -9.62 10.61
C ASP A 75 -8.97 -8.59 9.48
N PHE A 76 -9.30 -8.99 8.25
CA PHE A 76 -9.44 -8.07 7.12
C PHE A 76 -10.46 -6.96 7.46
N MET A 77 -11.67 -7.34 7.86
CA MET A 77 -12.74 -6.37 8.15
C MET A 77 -12.36 -5.45 9.29
N LYS A 78 -11.72 -5.99 10.34
CA LYS A 78 -11.24 -5.19 11.47
C LYS A 78 -10.23 -4.12 11.01
N LEU A 79 -9.16 -4.55 10.32
CA LEU A 79 -8.13 -3.63 9.84
C LEU A 79 -8.70 -2.60 8.87
N PHE A 80 -9.57 -3.03 7.95
CA PHE A 80 -10.18 -2.14 6.96
C PHE A 80 -11.09 -1.08 7.61
N ILE A 81 -11.80 -1.41 8.69
CA ILE A 81 -12.58 -0.44 9.47
C ILE A 81 -11.66 0.55 10.20
N GLU A 82 -10.58 0.06 10.82
CA GLU A 82 -9.67 0.88 11.62
C GLU A 82 -8.80 1.81 10.76
N THR A 83 -8.42 1.40 9.55
CA THR A 83 -7.41 2.11 8.74
C THR A 83 -7.85 2.40 7.29
N GLY A 84 -9.01 1.94 6.84
CA GLY A 84 -9.46 2.04 5.44
C GLY A 84 -10.06 3.39 5.03
N GLY A 85 -9.86 4.44 5.82
CA GLY A 85 -10.36 5.78 5.53
C GLY A 85 -11.89 5.82 5.37
N THR A 86 -12.37 6.48 4.31
CA THR A 86 -13.82 6.62 4.03
C THR A 86 -14.54 5.28 3.86
N ALA A 87 -13.90 4.30 3.24
CA ALA A 87 -14.51 2.98 3.08
C ALA A 87 -14.58 2.24 4.43
N GLY A 88 -13.57 2.37 5.29
CA GLY A 88 -13.60 1.85 6.66
C GLY A 88 -14.75 2.43 7.50
N ILE A 89 -15.01 3.73 7.36
CA ILE A 89 -16.15 4.40 7.99
C ILE A 89 -17.48 3.80 7.53
N GLN A 90 -17.66 3.56 6.22
CA GLN A 90 -18.87 2.92 5.71
C GLN A 90 -19.09 1.54 6.34
N PHE A 91 -18.07 0.69 6.33
CA PHE A 91 -18.17 -0.66 6.93
C PHE A 91 -18.40 -0.62 8.45
N SER A 92 -17.96 0.45 9.12
CA SER A 92 -18.26 0.65 10.54
C SER A 92 -19.75 0.89 10.79
N TYR A 93 -20.44 1.59 9.88
CA TYR A 93 -21.88 1.80 9.93
C TYR A 93 -22.63 0.49 9.64
N ASP A 94 -22.22 -0.23 8.58
CA ASP A 94 -22.85 -1.49 8.17
C ASP A 94 -22.74 -2.60 9.24
N ARG A 95 -21.78 -2.50 10.16
CA ARG A 95 -21.63 -3.42 11.31
C ARG A 95 -22.60 -3.12 12.46
N GLY A 96 -23.17 -1.91 12.49
CA GLY A 96 -24.10 -1.46 13.53
C GLY A 96 -25.57 -1.82 13.26
N GLU A 97 -25.88 -2.27 12.05
CA GLU A 97 -27.17 -2.84 11.63
C GLU A 97 -27.18 -4.36 11.77
#